data_AF-A0A259JUN6-F1
#
_entry.id   AF-A0A259JUN6-F1
#
_cell.length_a   1.000
_cell.length_b   1.000
_cell.length_c   1.000
_cell.angle_alpha   90.00
_cell.angle_beta   90.00
_cell.angle_gamma   90.00
#
_symmetry.space_group_name_H-M   'P 1'
#
loop_
_entity.id
_entity.type
_entity.pdbx_description
1 polymer ?
#
loop_
_entity_poly.entity_id
_entity_poly.type
_entity_poly.pdbx_seq_one_letter_code
_entity_poly.pdbx_strand_id
1 'polypeptide(L)' 'MTADERTVLNAGEPWPHAPLAVIGPGTGLGVGLDIQGGGSDLVFPHHEFSAAHGESVTGERRFARHYVHAGMIGWD' A
#
# COMPACT_ATOMS: atom_id res chain seq x y z
N MET A 1 14.00 -2.70 34.77
CA MET A 1 14.06 -3.88 33.89
C MET A 1 12.76 -3.89 33.09
N THR A 2 12.88 -3.89 31.77
CA THR A 2 11.98 -3.27 30.77
C THR A 2 10.73 -4.08 30.47
N ALA A 3 9.55 -3.44 30.49
CA ALA A 3 8.38 -3.95 29.79
C ALA A 3 8.33 -3.29 28.40
N ASP A 4 8.50 -4.15 27.41
CA ASP A 4 8.56 -4.01 25.95
C ASP A 4 7.36 -3.22 25.38
N GLU A 5 7.63 -2.02 24.83
CA GLU A 5 6.68 -1.10 24.19
C GLU A 5 6.23 -1.58 22.80
N ARG A 6 5.82 -2.85 22.68
CA ARG A 6 5.19 -3.32 21.44
C ARG A 6 3.79 -2.75 21.35
N THR A 7 3.64 -1.69 20.56
CA THR A 7 2.34 -1.23 20.07
C THR A 7 1.59 -2.42 19.47
N VAL A 8 0.67 -2.99 20.23
CA VAL A 8 -0.30 -3.97 19.73
C VAL A 8 -1.24 -3.19 18.83
N LEU A 9 -1.07 -3.35 17.51
CA LEU A 9 -2.04 -2.84 16.54
C LEU A 9 -3.34 -3.62 16.74
N ASN A 10 -4.39 -2.94 17.23
CA ASN A 10 -5.71 -3.55 17.37
C ASN A 10 -6.20 -4.00 15.99
N ALA A 11 -6.49 -5.29 15.85
CA ALA A 11 -7.06 -5.85 14.63
C ALA A 11 -8.43 -5.21 14.37
N GLY A 12 -8.52 -4.34 13.37
CA GLY A 12 -9.79 -3.75 12.92
C GLY A 12 -9.74 -2.25 12.61
N GLU A 13 -8.75 -1.50 13.10
CA GLU A 13 -8.60 -0.08 12.74
C GLU A 13 -7.96 0.04 11.35
N PRO A 14 -8.68 0.57 10.34
CA PRO A 14 -8.15 0.66 8.99
C PRO A 14 -7.05 1.72 8.94
N TRP A 15 -5.79 1.28 8.88
CA TRP A 15 -4.67 2.16 8.58
C TRP A 15 -4.83 2.71 7.16
N PRO A 16 -4.55 3.99 6.88
CA PRO A 16 -4.82 4.62 5.57
C PRO A 16 -4.22 3.89 4.35
N HIS A 17 -3.16 3.09 4.56
CA HIS A 17 -2.45 2.33 3.52
C HIS A 17 -2.89 0.86 3.40
N ALA A 18 -3.65 0.35 4.37
CA ALA A 18 -4.09 -1.05 4.40
C ALA A 18 -5.13 -1.41 3.31
N PRO A 19 -6.12 -0.55 2.96
CA PRO A 19 -7.15 -0.91 1.98
C PRO A 19 -6.63 -1.09 0.56
N LEU A 20 -5.56 -0.38 0.17
CA LEU A 20 -5.00 -0.48 -1.19
C LEU A 20 -4.17 -1.75 -1.39
N ALA A 21 -3.65 -2.36 -0.31
CA ALA A 21 -2.89 -3.60 -0.35
C ALA A 21 -3.75 -4.86 -0.48
N VAL A 22 -5.09 -4.75 -0.40
CA VAL A 22 -6.00 -5.89 -0.53
C VAL A 22 -6.16 -6.25 -2.02
N ILE A 23 -5.15 -6.92 -2.57
CA ILE A 23 -5.27 -7.71 -3.79
C ILE A 23 -5.50 -9.15 -3.34
N GLY A 24 -6.65 -9.74 -3.67
CA GLY A 24 -6.96 -11.10 -3.26
C GLY A 24 -8.08 -11.73 -4.11
N PRO A 25 -8.24 -13.06 -4.03
CA PRO A 25 -9.35 -13.73 -4.71
C PRO A 25 -10.68 -13.13 -4.26
N GLY A 26 -11.39 -12.49 -5.18
CA GLY A 26 -12.67 -11.80 -4.94
C GLY A 26 -12.71 -10.33 -5.38
N THR A 27 -11.55 -9.69 -5.63
CA THR A 27 -11.50 -8.29 -6.13
C THR A 27 -11.59 -8.17 -7.65
N GLY A 28 -11.53 -9.30 -8.37
CA GLY A 28 -11.51 -9.34 -9.84
C GLY A 28 -10.16 -8.98 -10.47
N LEU A 29 -9.16 -8.57 -9.67
CA LEU A 29 -7.87 -8.08 -10.15
C LEU A 29 -6.77 -9.17 -10.22
N GLY A 30 -7.09 -10.43 -9.92
CA GLY A 30 -6.10 -11.52 -9.90
C GLY A 30 -5.03 -11.33 -8.82
N VAL A 31 -3.97 -12.14 -8.85
CA VAL A 31 -2.78 -11.97 -8.00
C VAL A 31 -1.73 -11.14 -8.76
N GLY A 32 -1.35 -9.99 -8.19
CA GLY A 32 -0.38 -9.06 -8.77
C GLY A 32 -1.01 -7.95 -9.62
N LEU A 33 -0.68 -6.68 -9.33
CA LEU A 33 -1.14 -5.53 -10.10
C LEU A 33 -0.20 -5.25 -11.29
N ASP A 34 -0.74 -4.91 -12.46
CA ASP A 34 0.12 -4.44 -13.56
C ASP A 34 0.52 -2.97 -13.37
N ILE A 35 -0.42 -2.12 -12.96
CA ILE A 35 -0.20 -0.67 -12.79
C ILE A 35 -0.78 -0.20 -11.46
N GLN A 36 0.06 0.41 -10.61
CA GLN A 36 -0.38 1.22 -9.47
C GLN A 36 -0.25 2.71 -9.81
N GLY A 37 -1.39 3.41 -9.84
CA GLY A 37 -1.47 4.83 -10.18
C GLY A 37 -1.93 5.71 -9.01
N GLY A 38 -1.54 6.99 -9.02
CA GLY A 38 -2.01 8.00 -8.07
C GLY A 38 -1.44 9.39 -8.33
N GLY A 39 -1.64 10.33 -7.41
CA GLY A 39 -0.97 11.64 -7.44
C GLY A 39 0.49 11.53 -6.97
N SER A 40 1.33 12.51 -7.30
CA SER A 40 2.74 12.57 -6.86
C SER A 40 2.89 12.66 -5.34
N ASP A 41 1.88 13.19 -4.66
CA ASP A 41 1.74 13.23 -3.21
C ASP A 41 1.54 11.82 -2.59
N LEU A 42 1.15 10.83 -3.38
CA LEU A 42 0.93 9.45 -2.92
C LEU A 42 2.15 8.55 -3.08
N VAL A 43 3.25 9.00 -3.71
CA VAL A 43 4.48 8.21 -3.83
C VAL A 43 4.91 7.69 -2.46
N PHE A 44 5.04 8.62 -1.50
CA PHE A 44 5.39 8.33 -0.11
C PHE A 44 4.46 9.09 0.84
N PRO A 45 3.98 8.47 1.93
CA PRO A 45 4.20 7.07 2.32
C PRO A 45 3.27 6.08 1.61
N HIS A 46 2.30 6.57 0.84
CA HIS A 46 1.14 5.76 0.48
C HIS A 46 1.47 4.55 -0.40
N HIS A 47 2.03 4.76 -1.59
CA HIS A 47 2.38 3.66 -2.48
C HIS A 47 3.54 2.80 -1.94
N GLU A 48 4.52 3.41 -1.27
CA GLU A 48 5.60 2.64 -0.63
C GLU A 48 5.09 1.67 0.44
N PHE A 49 4.18 2.09 1.31
CA PHE A 49 3.65 1.21 2.36
C PHE A 49 2.68 0.18 1.79
N SER A 50 1.88 0.52 0.79
CA SER A 50 1.04 -0.47 0.10
C SER A 50 1.89 -1.52 -0.63
N ALA A 51 3.00 -1.11 -1.26
CA ALA A 51 3.92 -2.05 -1.90
C ALA A 51 4.59 -2.98 -0.88
N ALA A 52 5.16 -2.43 0.19
CA ALA A 52 5.79 -3.21 1.25
C ALA A 52 4.83 -4.20 1.92
N HIS A 53 3.58 -3.78 2.18
CA HIS A 53 2.56 -4.64 2.75
C HIS A 53 2.16 -5.75 1.76
N GLY A 54 1.95 -5.40 0.49
CA GLY A 54 1.61 -6.37 -0.55
C GLY A 54 2.69 -7.41 -0.80
N GLU A 55 3.97 -7.01 -0.85
CA GLU A 55 5.11 -7.93 -0.94
C GLU A 55 5.19 -8.84 0.30
N SER A 56 4.94 -8.30 1.50
CA SER A 56 4.94 -9.08 2.74
C SER A 56 3.81 -10.12 2.81
N VAL A 57 2.64 -9.80 2.27
CA VAL A 57 1.46 -10.68 2.29
C VAL A 57 1.50 -11.73 1.19
N THR A 58 1.95 -11.35 -0.01
CA THR A 58 1.94 -12.23 -1.18
C THR A 58 3.22 -13.06 -1.30
N GLY A 59 4.33 -12.61 -0.70
CA GLY A 59 5.66 -13.16 -0.92
C GLY A 59 6.25 -12.80 -2.29
N GLU A 60 5.52 -12.04 -3.11
CA GLU A 60 6.01 -11.56 -4.40
C GLU A 60 6.98 -10.40 -4.22
N ARG A 61 7.97 -10.31 -5.10
CA ARG A 61 9.03 -9.27 -5.04
C ARG A 61 8.52 -7.88 -5.44
N ARG A 62 7.31 -7.77 -5.99
CA ARG A 62 6.73 -6.51 -6.47
C ARG A 62 5.23 -6.53 -6.30
N PHE A 63 4.69 -5.48 -5.70
CA PHE A 63 3.24 -5.28 -5.62
C PHE A 63 2.62 -4.91 -6.98
N ALA A 64 3.28 -4.05 -7.76
CA ALA A 64 2.89 -3.71 -9.13
C ALA A 64 4.07 -3.81 -10.11
N ARG A 65 3.78 -4.10 -11.39
CA ARG A 65 4.82 -4.08 -12.44
C ARG A 65 5.29 -2.66 -12.77
N HIS A 66 4.35 -1.71 -12.77
CA HIS A 66 4.57 -0.31 -13.09
C HIS A 66 3.88 0.61 -12.09
N TYR A 67 4.51 1.76 -11.83
CA TYR A 67 3.97 2.82 -10.97
C TYR A 67 3.90 4.12 -11.76
N VAL A 68 2.74 4.78 -11.75
CA VAL A 68 2.51 6.01 -12.52
C VAL A 68 1.92 7.10 -11.62
N HIS A 69 2.42 8.33 -11.77
CA HIS A 69 2.05 9.43 -10.87
C HIS A 69 1.71 10.68 -11.66
N ALA A 70 0.52 11.24 -11.40
CA ALA A 70 0.12 12.53 -11.92
C ALA A 70 0.73 13.67 -11.10
N GLY A 71 1.12 14.76 -11.75
CA GLY A 71 1.60 15.97 -11.06
C GLY A 71 0.45 16.73 -10.37
N MET A 72 0.81 17.57 -9.40
CA MET A 72 -0.15 18.45 -8.72
C MET A 72 -0.70 19.53 -9.67
N ILE A 73 -1.98 19.85 -9.50
CA ILE A 73 -2.58 21.02 -10.15
C ILE A 73 -2.40 22.22 -9.22
N GLY A 74 -1.70 23.24 -9.72
CA GLY A 74 -1.63 24.54 -9.07
C GLY A 74 -2.87 25.37 -9.38
N TRP A 75 -3.31 26.15 -8.41
CA TRP A 75 -4.28 27.23 -8.60
C TRP A 75 -3.66 28.51 -8.07
N ASP A 76 -3.78 29.58 -8.86
CA ASP A 76 -3.25 30.92 -8.56
C ASP A 76 -4.16 31.68 -7.59
#